data_AF-A0A7Y0S536-F1
#
_entry.id   AF-A0A7Y0S536-F1
#
_cell.length_a   1.000
_cell.length_b   1.000
_cell.length_c   1.000
_cell.angle_alpha   90.00
_cell.angle_beta   90.00
_cell.angle_gamma   90.00
#
_symmetry.space_group_name_H-M   'P 1'
#
loop_
_entity.id
_entity.type
_entity.pdbx_description
1 polymer ?
#
loop_
_entity_poly.entity_id
_entity_poly.type
_entity_poly.pdbx_seq_one_letter_code
_entity_poly.pdbx_strand_id
1 'polypeptide(L)' 'MKTVNKFEDIQSLPMPDGVKAKLLEHLIEPFGDEESTKTFWDEVGTTLYLIEESDTDETLSEESEEDQHFLRFL' A
#
# COMPACT_ATOMS: atom_id res chain seq x y z
N MET A 1 -5.41 -10.18 2.57
CA MET A 1 -4.90 -8.80 2.44
C MET A 1 -3.92 -8.74 1.28
N LYS A 2 -3.62 -7.55 0.73
CA LYS A 2 -2.46 -7.37 -0.17
C LYS A 2 -1.51 -6.30 0.35
N THR A 3 -0.22 -6.64 0.39
CA THR A 3 0.85 -5.75 0.82
C THR A 3 1.62 -5.23 -0.39
N VAL A 4 1.87 -3.93 -0.43
CA VAL A 4 2.62 -3.25 -1.47
C VAL A 4 3.76 -2.45 -0.84
N ASN A 5 5.00 -2.89 -1.08
CA ASN A 5 6.20 -2.26 -0.53
C ASN A 5 6.96 -1.44 -1.58
N LYS A 6 6.55 -1.52 -2.86
CA LYS A 6 7.11 -0.71 -3.93
C LYS A 6 6.04 0.09 -4.62
N PHE A 7 6.37 1.34 -4.95
CA PHE A 7 5.44 2.24 -5.62
C PHE A 7 4.97 1.70 -6.99
N GLU A 8 5.86 1.03 -7.73
CA GLU A 8 5.53 0.43 -9.05
C GLU A 8 4.45 -0.66 -8.96
N ASP A 9 4.37 -1.37 -7.84
CA ASP A 9 3.43 -2.48 -7.65
C ASP A 9 1.98 -2.00 -7.42
N ILE A 10 1.78 -0.70 -7.17
CA ILE A 10 0.44 -0.07 -7.09
C ILE A 10 -0.33 -0.28 -8.41
N GLN A 11 0.37 -0.31 -9.54
CA GLN A 11 -0.24 -0.54 -10.85
C GLN A 11 -0.87 -1.94 -10.97
N SER A 12 -0.38 -2.90 -10.20
CA SER A 12 -0.86 -4.28 -10.19
C SER A 12 -2.04 -4.51 -9.24
N LEU A 13 -2.46 -3.49 -8.50
CA LEU A 13 -3.59 -3.63 -7.57
C LEU A 13 -4.91 -3.91 -8.31
N PRO A 14 -5.76 -4.81 -7.76
CA PRO A 14 -7.00 -5.27 -8.39
C PRO A 14 -8.15 -4.24 -8.23
N MET A 15 -7.88 -2.97 -8.53
CA MET A 15 -8.83 -1.88 -8.35
C MET A 15 -9.11 -1.15 -9.67
N PRO A 16 -10.28 -0.50 -9.80
CA PRO A 16 -10.63 0.22 -11.01
C PRO A 16 -9.61 1.30 -11.37
N ASP A 17 -9.30 1.45 -12.66
CA ASP A 17 -8.27 2.38 -13.14
C ASP A 17 -8.48 3.83 -12.68
N GLY A 18 -9.74 4.28 -12.62
CA GLY A 18 -10.06 5.63 -12.12
C GLY A 18 -9.75 5.83 -10.63
N VAL A 19 -9.85 4.77 -9.82
CA VAL A 19 -9.50 4.80 -8.39
C VAL A 19 -7.98 4.77 -8.25
N LYS A 20 -7.32 3.91 -9.03
CA LYS A 20 -5.86 3.78 -9.07
C LYS A 20 -5.17 5.08 -9.49
N ALA A 21 -5.67 5.74 -10.53
CA ALA A 21 -5.15 7.03 -10.98
C ALA A 21 -5.22 8.09 -9.88
N LYS A 22 -6.34 8.17 -9.16
CA LYS A 22 -6.47 9.06 -8.00
C LYS A 22 -5.53 8.69 -6.87
N LEU A 23 -5.39 7.41 -6.54
CA LEU A 23 -4.46 6.95 -5.52
C LEU A 23 -3.03 7.40 -5.84
N LEU A 24 -2.58 7.18 -7.07
CA LEU A 24 -1.24 7.59 -7.52
C LEU A 24 -1.06 9.12 -7.45
N GLU A 25 -2.06 9.89 -7.87
CA GLU A 25 -2.05 11.35 -7.76
C GLU A 25 -1.85 11.80 -6.30
N HIS A 26 -2.59 11.22 -5.35
CA HIS A 26 -2.47 11.57 -3.93
C HIS A 26 -1.15 11.12 -3.31
N LEU A 27 -0.57 10.02 -3.78
CA LEU A 27 0.73 9.55 -3.30
C LEU A 27 1.89 10.38 -3.86
N ILE A 28 1.73 10.95 -5.06
CA ILE A 28 2.73 11.77 -5.73
C ILE A 28 2.68 13.23 -5.26
N GLU A 29 1.49 13.77 -4.99
CA GLU A 29 1.27 15.17 -4.59
C GLU A 29 2.26 15.71 -3.54
N PRO A 30 2.60 14.98 -2.45
CA PRO A 30 3.53 15.49 -1.43
C PRO A 30 4.97 15.66 -1.92
N PHE A 31 5.36 14.90 -2.95
CA PHE A 31 6.73 14.84 -3.46
C PHE A 31 6.88 15.54 -4.82
N GLY A 32 5.76 15.84 -5.49
CA GLY A 32 5.70 16.58 -6.75
C GLY A 32 5.85 15.72 -8.00
N ASP A 33 6.60 14.62 -7.95
CA ASP A 33 6.80 13.71 -9.07
C ASP A 33 6.95 12.23 -8.64
N GLU A 34 6.80 11.34 -9.61
CA GLU A 34 6.84 9.89 -9.40
C GLU A 34 8.23 9.37 -8.99
N GLU A 35 9.32 9.96 -9.50
CA GLU A 35 10.70 9.55 -9.19
C GLU A 35 11.02 9.87 -7.73
N SER A 36 10.73 11.09 -7.30
CA SER A 36 10.86 11.53 -5.91
C SER A 36 10.04 10.66 -4.95
N THR A 37 8.82 10.29 -5.36
CA THR A 37 7.95 9.39 -4.56
C THR A 37 8.56 8.00 -4.42
N LYS A 38 9.07 7.42 -5.52
CA LYS A 38 9.75 6.11 -5.51
C LYS A 38 10.98 6.12 -4.60
N THR A 39 11.84 7.13 -4.73
CA THR A 39 13.03 7.27 -3.89
C THR A 39 12.65 7.35 -2.41
N PHE A 40 11.63 8.12 -2.05
CA PHE A 40 11.16 8.19 -0.67
C PHE A 40 10.66 6.83 -0.15
N TRP A 41 9.90 6.09 -0.96
CA TRP A 41 9.39 4.77 -0.58
C TRP A 41 10.52 3.79 -0.29
N ASP A 42 11.56 3.78 -1.13
CA ASP A 42 12.75 2.95 -0.96
C ASP A 42 13.59 3.37 0.25
N GLU A 43 13.73 4.68 0.52
CA GLU A 43 14.52 5.19 1.65
C GLU A 43 13.86 4.93 3.01
N VAL A 44 12.53 5.07 3.08
CA VAL A 44 11.78 4.99 4.35
C VAL A 44 11.20 3.60 4.60
N GLY A 45 11.14 2.73 3.59
CA GLY A 45 10.50 1.42 3.71
C GLY A 45 8.99 1.56 3.81
N THR A 46 8.38 2.29 2.88
CA THR A 46 6.93 2.52 2.89
C THR A 46 6.16 1.26 2.54
N THR A 47 5.13 0.96 3.32
CA THR A 47 4.26 -0.21 3.10
C THR A 47 2.80 0.24 3.02
N LEU A 48 2.11 -0.20 1.97
CA LEU A 48 0.69 0.03 1.75
C LEU A 48 -0.07 -1.29 1.87
N TYR A 49 -1.09 -1.29 2.73
CA TYR A 49 -1.98 -2.43 2.92
C TYR A 49 -3.31 -2.17 2.21
N LEU A 50 -3.71 -3.08 1.34
CA LEU A 50 -5.06 -3.13 0.77
C LEU A 50 -5.87 -4.18 1.54
N ILE A 51 -6.89 -3.69 2.24
CA ILE A 51 -7.86 -4.50 2.98
C ILE A 51 -9.13 -4.59 2.15
N GLU A 52 -9.54 -5.81 1.84
CA GLU A 52 -10.73 -6.14 1.06
C GLU A 52 -11.82 -6.72 1.97
N GLU A 53 -13.09 -6.73 1.54
CA GLU A 53 -14.19 -7.27 2.36
C GLU A 53 -14.02 -8.76 2.73
N SER A 54 -13.21 -9.50 1.96
CA SER A 54 -12.87 -10.89 2.25
C SER A 54 -11.84 -11.06 3.36
N ASP A 55 -11.14 -10.00 3.75
CA ASP A 55 -10.13 -10.05 4.80
C ASP A 55 -10.83 -10.06 6.16
N THR A 56 -10.64 -11.16 6.90
CA THR A 56 -11.19 -11.37 8.23
C THR A 56 -10.11 -11.23 9.30
N ASP A 57 -10.52 -11.02 10.55
CA ASP A 57 -9.60 -11.01 11.71
C ASP A 57 -8.71 -12.26 11.76
N GLU A 58 -9.24 -13.41 11.36
CA GLU A 58 -8.49 -14.67 11.28
C GLU A 58 -7.39 -14.58 10.22
N THR A 59 -7.72 -14.19 8.98
CA THR A 59 -6.72 -14.05 7.91
C THR A 59 -5.68 -12.97 8.20
N LEU A 60 -6.06 -11.87 8.86
CA LEU A 60 -5.13 -10.82 9.27
C LEU A 60 -4.18 -11.32 10.37
N SER A 61 -4.64 -12.22 11.23
CA SER A 61 -3.82 -12.86 12.27
C SER A 61 -2.86 -13.94 11.75
N GLU A 62 -2.97 -14.32 10.47
CA GLU A 62 -2.06 -15.25 9.78
C GLU A 62 -0.93 -14.53 9.02
N GLU A 63 -0.98 -13.21 8.91
CA GLU A 63 0.07 -12.39 8.29
C GLU A 63 1.35 -12.40 9.13
N SER A 64 2.45 -11.85 8.59
CA SER A 64 3.73 -11.82 9.30
C SER A 64 3.63 -11.06 10.63
N GLU A 65 4.50 -11.38 11.61
CA GLU A 65 4.50 -10.68 12.91
C GLU A 65 4.72 -9.17 12.76
N GLU A 66 5.52 -8.77 11.75
CA GLU A 66 5.74 -7.37 11.39
C GLU A 66 4.44 -6.71 10.90
N ASP A 67 3.73 -7.34 9.96
CA ASP A 67 2.47 -6.81 9.44
C ASP A 67 1.38 -6.78 10.52
N GLN A 68 1.29 -7.81 11.35
CA GLN A 68 0.37 -7.83 12.49
C GLN A 68 0.61 -6.67 13.45
N HIS A 69 1.88 -6.26 13.66
CA HIS A 69 2.22 -5.11 14.49
C HIS A 69 1.66 -3.81 13.90
N PHE A 70 1.71 -3.64 12.58
CA PHE A 70 1.15 -2.46 11.89
C PHE A 70 -0.39 -2.48 11.85
N LEU A 71 -0.98 -3.67 11.70
CA LEU A 71 -2.43 -3.84 11.58
C LEU A 71 -3.18 -3.75 12.91
N ARG A 72 -2.51 -3.92 14.05
CA ARG A 72 -3.13 -3.95 15.39
C ARG A 72 -3.85 -2.64 15.77
N PHE A 73 -3.61 -1.56 15.05
CA PHE A 73 -4.19 -0.23 15.31
C PHE A 73 -5.28 0.19 14.32
N LEU A 74 -5.67 -0.69 13.39
CA LEU A 74 -6.84 -0.52 12.54
C LEU A 74 -8.11 -0.98 13.25
#